data_AF-A0A5S5CB88-F1
#
_entry.id   AF-A0A5S5CB88-F1
#
_cell.length_a   1.000
_cell.length_b   1.000
_cell.length_c   1.000
_cell.angle_alpha   90.00
_cell.angle_beta   90.00
_cell.angle_gamma   90.00
#
_symmetry.space_group_name_H-M   'P 1'
#
loop_
_entity.id
_entity.type
_entity.pdbx_description
1 polymer ?
#
loop_
_entity_poly.entity_id
_entity_poly.type
_entity_poly.pdbx_seq_one_letter_code
_entity_poly.pdbx_strand_id
1 'polypeptide(L)'
;MLKRWAVLFTLACMVLGIMPVAADAASAKVVVQLSVGSGVVTINGATSAIQKPYQANGTTLVPLSVITKAFGAGLKLEKNKIITLTYNKTKVVLTIGSKTVQVNGKASAIAIAPTVVNNVTMVPLRVIAQAFGAAISTNGKQIIIVGTPAGVSSSAGGQEGSTGINVDAGKTSVGDSYFGWSMSYPSDLTMSFQTDNGDATVWSNISENASIIVNIAPIDQAYTKEEIRDFIFGMTPEDAFILEKKTITTGGAEFEKMVVKTRDGWFYEFRAIQQNNRIYIIAAGVKSATRDGLNKYQSVLDSFKLSFDASNASLKDITKVKDGYMVVADQDYGLTMQTPADWVRDDESPYPDFGNEDYSFTFRVYSAVSGQTLEQWVTKERTDLEAYFAANYIRNVSESTIEIGNGPARVLSFEYTYDQKEWFTNHEIYYIEDEHKYMASYFYPSNIAVAGDVLYKQIAPTLEIDTESVDANFSEIEDTSDSTATVTKTSRKYGYSITLPETWFGIEKDFEQSMVQYGTPYGIFVIDIADEGMSASDFSRVLPQYVANSSEMTSAGATVKDNTQFTVNGRTFYKIVIEVPRPDEDLNPYVSTYYVTEKNGKVAVMMTTIYMANDTPANREKIENVVKSFT
;
A
#
# COMPACT_ATOMS: atom_id res chain seq x y z
N MET A 1 13.52 20.46 -2.45
CA MET A 1 14.63 19.57 -2.02
C MET A 1 14.68 18.29 -2.86
N LEU A 2 15.66 18.21 -3.77
CA LEU A 2 15.91 17.16 -4.78
C LEU A 2 16.24 15.74 -4.25
N LYS A 3 15.80 15.36 -3.04
CA LYS A 3 16.43 14.25 -2.30
C LYS A 3 15.52 13.40 -1.40
N ARG A 4 14.33 12.99 -1.86
CA ARG A 4 13.76 11.70 -1.40
C ARG A 4 14.49 10.59 -2.16
N TRP A 5 15.75 10.37 -1.80
CA TRP A 5 16.58 9.29 -2.36
C TRP A 5 15.89 7.97 -2.06
N ALA A 6 15.30 7.33 -3.07
CA ALA A 6 14.57 6.05 -2.95
C ALA A 6 13.35 6.17 -2.00
N VAL A 7 12.18 5.56 -2.22
CA VAL A 7 11.95 4.11 -2.14
C VAL A 7 12.92 3.37 -1.19
N LEU A 8 13.46 4.06 -0.17
CA LEU A 8 14.45 3.55 0.78
C LEU A 8 13.73 2.85 1.95
N PHE A 9 12.73 2.02 1.66
CA PHE A 9 12.01 1.23 2.68
C PHE A 9 11.50 -0.15 2.23
N THR A 10 11.99 -0.69 1.11
CA THR A 10 11.89 -2.16 0.88
C THR A 10 12.83 -2.97 1.80
N LEU A 11 13.61 -2.30 2.64
CA LEU A 11 14.68 -2.91 3.41
C LEU A 11 14.61 -2.55 4.89
N ALA A 12 13.99 -3.44 5.68
CA ALA A 12 14.70 -4.14 6.76
C ALA A 12 13.83 -5.11 7.56
N CYS A 13 12.49 -4.98 7.61
CA CYS A 13 11.73 -5.57 8.73
C CYS A 13 10.35 -6.17 8.41
N MET A 14 10.29 -7.37 7.81
CA MET A 14 9.25 -8.34 8.23
C MET A 14 9.86 -9.53 8.98
N VAL A 15 10.98 -9.27 9.68
CA VAL A 15 11.35 -10.01 10.88
C VAL A 15 11.19 -9.05 12.05
N LEU A 16 10.05 -9.11 12.75
CA LEU A 16 9.92 -9.12 14.23
C LEU A 16 8.45 -9.04 14.68
N GLY A 17 7.92 -10.19 15.11
CA GLY A 17 7.11 -10.33 16.32
C GLY A 17 5.67 -9.80 16.35
N ILE A 18 4.71 -10.59 15.87
CA ILE A 18 3.31 -10.54 16.34
C ILE A 18 3.05 -11.83 17.13
N MET A 19 2.77 -11.69 18.44
CA MET A 19 2.28 -12.81 19.26
C MET A 19 0.87 -13.21 18.81
N PRO A 20 0.55 -14.51 18.65
CA PRO A 20 -0.82 -14.91 18.36
C PRO A 20 -1.67 -14.88 19.64
N VAL A 21 -2.67 -13.99 19.68
CA VAL A 21 -3.86 -14.17 20.51
C VAL A 21 -4.72 -15.21 19.78
N ALA A 22 -4.98 -16.33 20.45
CA ALA A 22 -5.77 -17.42 19.87
C ALA A 22 -7.25 -17.04 19.80
N ALA A 23 -7.76 -16.83 18.59
CA ALA A 23 -9.18 -16.87 18.28
C ALA A 23 -9.49 -18.22 17.62
N ASP A 24 -10.52 -18.90 18.12
CA ASP A 24 -10.92 -20.25 17.73
C ASP A 24 -11.65 -20.20 16.38
N ALA A 25 -11.04 -20.75 15.31
CA ALA A 25 -11.59 -20.76 13.96
C ALA A 25 -12.16 -22.13 13.59
N ALA A 26 -13.46 -22.20 13.30
CA ALA A 26 -14.14 -23.38 12.80
C ALA A 26 -13.67 -23.76 11.38
N SER A 27 -13.40 -25.04 11.14
CA SER A 27 -12.87 -25.58 9.87
C SER A 27 -13.85 -25.44 8.68
N ALA A 28 -13.39 -24.81 7.60
CA ALA A 28 -14.12 -24.70 6.32
C ALA A 28 -14.22 -26.04 5.56
N LYS A 29 -15.39 -26.31 4.94
CA LYS A 29 -15.67 -27.51 4.13
C LYS A 29 -15.48 -27.22 2.63
N VAL A 30 -14.98 -28.20 1.88
CA VAL A 30 -14.90 -28.19 0.40
C VAL A 30 -16.07 -28.98 -0.18
N VAL A 31 -16.76 -28.40 -1.18
CA VAL A 31 -17.81 -29.06 -1.94
C VAL A 31 -17.47 -29.04 -3.44
N VAL A 32 -17.37 -30.22 -4.04
CA VAL A 32 -17.14 -30.41 -5.48
C VAL A 32 -18.41 -30.98 -6.11
N GLN A 33 -18.87 -30.39 -7.20
CA GLN A 33 -20.01 -30.85 -7.97
C GLN A 33 -19.59 -31.08 -9.43
N LEU A 34 -19.80 -32.30 -9.93
CA LEU A 34 -19.53 -32.67 -11.33
C LEU A 34 -20.55 -33.68 -11.83
N SER A 35 -20.60 -33.89 -13.15
CA SER A 35 -21.47 -34.91 -13.76
C SER A 35 -20.75 -35.76 -14.78
N VAL A 36 -21.06 -37.06 -14.81
CA VAL A 36 -20.53 -38.00 -15.80
C VAL A 36 -20.95 -37.57 -17.21
N GLY A 37 -19.97 -37.36 -18.09
CA GLY A 37 -20.15 -36.89 -19.47
C GLY A 37 -20.18 -35.36 -19.65
N SER A 38 -20.14 -34.58 -18.56
CA SER A 38 -20.05 -33.11 -18.60
C SER A 38 -18.60 -32.63 -18.59
N GLY A 39 -18.30 -31.58 -19.37
CA GLY A 39 -16.97 -30.95 -19.40
C GLY A 39 -16.82 -29.82 -18.39
N VAL A 40 -17.65 -29.79 -17.35
CA VAL A 40 -17.76 -28.69 -16.38
C VAL A 40 -17.73 -29.23 -14.95
N VAL A 41 -17.03 -28.54 -14.06
CA VAL A 41 -17.00 -28.80 -12.61
C VAL A 41 -17.24 -27.50 -11.85
N THR A 42 -17.92 -27.60 -10.71
CA THR A 42 -18.09 -26.51 -9.75
C THR A 42 -17.42 -26.89 -8.44
N ILE A 43 -16.52 -26.05 -7.92
CA ILE A 43 -15.82 -26.23 -6.65
C ILE A 43 -16.11 -25.00 -5.80
N ASN A 44 -16.77 -25.19 -4.65
CA ASN A 44 -17.17 -24.11 -3.75
C ASN A 44 -17.89 -22.94 -4.48
N GLY A 45 -18.75 -23.25 -5.45
CA GLY A 45 -19.48 -22.26 -6.25
C GLY A 45 -18.75 -21.77 -7.51
N ALA A 46 -17.43 -21.87 -7.59
CA ALA A 46 -16.65 -21.47 -8.76
C ALA A 46 -16.63 -22.55 -9.85
N THR A 47 -16.91 -22.18 -11.10
CA THR A 47 -17.06 -23.12 -12.23
C THR A 47 -15.82 -23.15 -13.13
N SER A 48 -15.43 -24.34 -13.62
CA SER A 48 -14.28 -24.51 -14.51
C SER A 48 -14.53 -25.61 -15.56
N ALA A 49 -13.88 -25.48 -16.73
CA ALA A 49 -13.88 -26.52 -17.76
C ALA A 49 -12.92 -27.67 -17.42
N ILE A 50 -13.33 -28.90 -17.70
CA ILE A 50 -12.56 -30.13 -17.45
C ILE A 50 -12.75 -31.18 -18.55
N GLN A 51 -11.81 -32.12 -18.65
CA GLN A 51 -12.03 -33.34 -19.44
C GLN A 51 -13.21 -34.12 -18.86
N LYS A 52 -14.11 -34.59 -19.74
CA LYS A 52 -15.37 -35.23 -19.34
C LYS A 52 -15.10 -36.46 -18.45
N PRO A 53 -15.62 -36.49 -17.19
CA PRO A 53 -15.63 -37.70 -16.39
C PRO A 53 -16.42 -38.80 -17.09
N TYR A 54 -16.00 -40.05 -16.96
CA TYR A 54 -16.70 -41.20 -17.57
C TYR A 54 -16.70 -42.39 -16.62
N GLN A 55 -17.61 -43.33 -16.87
CA GLN A 55 -17.64 -44.59 -16.15
C GLN A 55 -17.02 -45.70 -17.00
N ALA A 56 -16.17 -46.51 -16.38
CA ALA A 56 -15.66 -47.75 -16.95
C ALA A 56 -15.79 -48.87 -15.91
N ASN A 57 -16.41 -50.00 -16.28
CA ASN A 57 -16.70 -51.15 -15.40
C ASN A 57 -17.24 -50.75 -14.02
N GLY A 58 -18.27 -49.88 -13.98
CA GLY A 58 -18.89 -49.40 -12.74
C GLY A 58 -18.05 -48.46 -11.89
N THR A 59 -16.86 -48.05 -12.36
CA THR A 59 -15.98 -47.09 -11.68
C THR A 59 -15.98 -45.75 -12.41
N THR A 60 -16.27 -44.67 -11.70
CA THR A 60 -16.12 -43.31 -12.25
C THR A 60 -14.66 -42.89 -12.28
N LEU A 61 -14.20 -42.51 -13.46
CA LEU A 61 -12.91 -41.86 -13.68
C LEU A 61 -13.13 -40.36 -13.83
N VAL A 62 -12.36 -39.60 -13.06
CA VAL A 62 -12.35 -38.13 -13.08
C VAL A 62 -10.97 -37.62 -13.46
N PRO A 63 -10.85 -36.42 -14.02
CA PRO A 63 -9.55 -35.79 -14.21
C PRO A 63 -8.84 -35.64 -12.86
N LEU A 64 -7.57 -36.04 -12.80
CA LEU A 64 -6.76 -35.93 -11.59
C LEU A 64 -6.74 -34.51 -11.03
N SER A 65 -6.73 -33.51 -11.92
CA SER A 65 -6.75 -32.09 -11.59
C SER A 65 -7.97 -31.66 -10.78
N VAL A 66 -9.12 -32.31 -10.94
CA VAL A 66 -10.33 -31.99 -10.15
C VAL A 66 -10.10 -32.27 -8.67
N ILE A 67 -9.41 -33.37 -8.36
CA ILE A 67 -9.21 -33.83 -6.98
C ILE A 67 -8.08 -33.05 -6.31
N THR A 68 -6.99 -32.80 -7.03
CA THR A 68 -5.88 -31.99 -6.51
C THR A 68 -6.28 -30.53 -6.32
N LYS A 69 -7.04 -29.95 -7.26
CA LYS A 69 -7.56 -28.57 -7.17
C LYS A 69 -8.56 -28.41 -6.03
N ALA A 70 -9.52 -29.33 -5.91
CA ALA A 70 -10.57 -29.21 -4.91
C ALA A 70 -10.05 -29.35 -3.47
N PHE A 71 -9.19 -30.34 -3.22
CA PHE A 71 -8.78 -30.69 -1.87
C PHE A 71 -7.39 -30.18 -1.49
N GLY A 72 -6.71 -29.45 -2.37
CA GLY A 72 -5.35 -28.93 -2.12
C GLY A 72 -4.30 -30.05 -1.98
N ALA A 73 -4.54 -31.22 -2.57
CA ALA A 73 -3.61 -32.34 -2.47
C ALA A 73 -2.37 -32.10 -3.35
N GLY A 74 -1.18 -32.19 -2.75
CA GLY A 74 0.09 -32.13 -3.46
C GLY A 74 0.21 -33.28 -4.46
N LEU A 75 0.80 -33.00 -5.63
CA LEU A 75 0.96 -33.95 -6.72
C LEU A 75 2.43 -34.02 -7.13
N LYS A 76 2.98 -35.23 -7.14
CA LYS A 76 4.28 -35.55 -7.73
C LYS A 76 4.11 -36.63 -8.79
N LEU A 77 4.48 -36.33 -10.03
CA LEU A 77 4.49 -37.30 -11.14
C LEU A 77 5.93 -37.73 -11.41
N GLU A 78 6.22 -39.02 -11.32
CA GLU A 78 7.54 -39.58 -11.62
C GLU A 78 7.48 -40.47 -12.85
N LYS A 79 8.50 -40.35 -13.72
CA LYS A 79 8.67 -41.17 -14.93
C LYS A 79 7.44 -41.18 -15.86
N ASN A 80 6.63 -40.12 -15.83
CA ASN A 80 5.36 -39.97 -16.55
C ASN A 80 4.35 -41.11 -16.32
N LYS A 81 4.48 -41.86 -15.23
CA LYS A 81 3.63 -43.03 -14.95
C LYS A 81 3.23 -43.16 -13.49
N ILE A 82 4.05 -42.70 -12.53
CA ILE A 82 3.82 -42.87 -11.10
C ILE A 82 3.26 -41.57 -10.53
N ILE A 83 1.99 -41.59 -10.14
CA ILE A 83 1.26 -40.47 -9.55
C ILE A 83 1.33 -40.61 -8.03
N THR A 84 1.99 -39.68 -7.37
CA THR A 84 2.02 -39.58 -5.91
C THR A 84 1.19 -38.38 -5.47
N LEU A 85 0.15 -38.62 -4.68
CA LEU A 85 -0.66 -37.60 -4.05
C LEU A 85 -0.32 -37.51 -2.56
N THR A 86 -0.13 -36.29 -2.06
CA THR A 86 0.09 -36.01 -0.64
C THR A 86 -1.03 -35.12 -0.15
N TYR A 87 -1.82 -35.60 0.80
CA TYR A 87 -2.95 -34.89 1.37
C TYR A 87 -2.90 -35.03 2.89
N ASN A 88 -2.69 -33.93 3.60
CA ASN A 88 -2.35 -33.94 5.04
C ASN A 88 -1.19 -34.93 5.31
N LYS A 89 -1.39 -35.92 6.18
CA LYS A 89 -0.43 -36.99 6.48
C LYS A 89 -0.59 -38.23 5.59
N THR A 90 -1.52 -38.19 4.62
CA THR A 90 -1.83 -39.33 3.75
C THR A 90 -1.11 -39.21 2.41
N LYS A 91 -0.37 -40.26 2.07
CA LYS A 91 0.30 -40.44 0.78
C LYS A 91 -0.39 -41.53 -0.03
N VAL A 92 -0.85 -41.19 -1.24
CA VAL A 92 -1.46 -42.14 -2.17
C VAL A 92 -0.58 -42.26 -3.41
N VAL A 93 -0.16 -43.48 -3.77
CA VAL A 93 0.64 -43.75 -4.96
C VAL A 93 -0.17 -44.60 -5.92
N LEU A 94 -0.40 -44.08 -7.11
CA LEU A 94 -1.07 -44.71 -8.24
C LEU A 94 -0.08 -44.85 -9.39
N THR A 95 -0.23 -45.87 -10.23
CA THR A 95 0.58 -46.01 -11.45
C THR A 95 -0.33 -46.15 -12.66
N ILE A 96 -0.11 -45.34 -13.69
CA ILE A 96 -0.88 -45.37 -14.94
C ILE A 96 -0.76 -46.78 -15.57
N GLY A 97 -1.90 -47.38 -15.87
CA GLY A 97 -1.99 -48.76 -16.38
C GLY A 97 -1.90 -49.88 -15.32
N SER A 98 -1.67 -49.55 -14.04
CA SER A 98 -1.63 -50.54 -12.94
C SER A 98 -2.92 -50.54 -12.12
N LYS A 99 -3.40 -51.75 -11.76
CA LYS A 99 -4.54 -51.96 -10.85
C LYS A 99 -4.12 -52.06 -9.38
N THR A 100 -2.95 -51.54 -9.02
CA THR A 100 -2.46 -51.50 -7.64
C THR A 100 -2.31 -50.05 -7.21
N VAL A 101 -2.92 -49.70 -6.07
CA VAL A 101 -2.73 -48.42 -5.37
C VAL A 101 -1.97 -48.67 -4.06
N GLN A 102 -1.13 -47.73 -3.63
CA GLN A 102 -0.56 -47.74 -2.28
C GLN A 102 -1.06 -46.54 -1.49
N VAL A 103 -1.62 -46.77 -0.30
CA VAL A 103 -2.02 -45.70 0.62
C VAL A 103 -1.16 -45.84 1.88
N ASN A 104 -0.36 -44.82 2.19
CA ASN A 104 0.59 -44.82 3.30
C ASN A 104 1.51 -46.06 3.29
N GLY A 105 1.98 -46.45 2.10
CA GLY A 105 2.84 -47.62 1.90
C GLY A 105 2.13 -48.98 1.91
N LYS A 106 0.81 -49.05 2.19
CA LYS A 106 0.03 -50.30 2.10
C LYS A 106 -0.58 -50.46 0.72
N ALA A 107 -0.26 -51.56 0.03
CA ALA A 107 -0.79 -51.86 -1.29
C ALA A 107 -2.24 -52.41 -1.22
N SER A 108 -3.08 -52.05 -2.19
CA SER A 108 -4.44 -52.55 -2.37
C SER A 108 -4.81 -52.58 -3.85
N ALA A 109 -5.70 -53.50 -4.23
CA ALA A 109 -6.16 -53.62 -5.62
C ALA A 109 -7.31 -52.65 -5.92
N ILE A 110 -7.34 -52.11 -7.13
CA ILE A 110 -8.40 -51.22 -7.64
C ILE A 110 -9.05 -51.83 -8.89
N ALA A 111 -10.35 -51.57 -9.09
CA ALA A 111 -11.12 -52.18 -10.17
C ALA A 111 -10.64 -51.77 -11.58
N ILE A 112 -10.25 -50.49 -11.72
CA ILE A 112 -9.76 -49.87 -12.95
C ILE A 112 -8.45 -49.14 -12.65
N ALA A 113 -7.48 -49.25 -13.56
CA ALA A 113 -6.23 -48.52 -13.49
C ALA A 113 -6.41 -47.05 -13.92
N PRO A 114 -5.58 -46.10 -13.43
CA PRO A 114 -5.48 -44.77 -14.02
C PRO A 114 -5.09 -44.85 -15.51
N THR A 115 -5.69 -43.99 -16.33
CA THR A 115 -5.47 -43.96 -17.79
C THR A 115 -5.30 -42.53 -18.29
N VAL A 116 -4.67 -42.35 -19.45
CA VAL A 116 -4.58 -41.04 -20.11
C VAL A 116 -5.59 -41.00 -21.25
N VAL A 117 -6.44 -39.98 -21.28
CA VAL A 117 -7.42 -39.72 -22.35
C VAL A 117 -7.26 -38.27 -22.78
N ASN A 118 -7.01 -38.01 -24.07
CA ASN A 118 -6.76 -36.66 -24.61
C ASN A 118 -5.70 -35.87 -23.82
N ASN A 119 -4.54 -36.49 -23.53
CA ASN A 119 -3.47 -35.94 -22.70
C ASN A 119 -3.85 -35.58 -21.24
N VAL A 120 -5.05 -35.99 -20.76
CA VAL A 120 -5.48 -35.80 -19.37
C VAL A 120 -5.43 -37.12 -18.63
N THR A 121 -4.81 -37.11 -17.45
CA THR A 121 -4.75 -38.28 -16.56
C THR A 121 -6.09 -38.42 -15.83
N MET A 122 -6.75 -39.55 -16.07
CA MET A 122 -8.03 -39.93 -15.49
C MET A 122 -7.81 -40.96 -14.39
N VAL A 123 -8.36 -40.70 -13.21
CA VAL A 123 -8.12 -41.50 -12.00
C VAL A 123 -9.43 -42.01 -11.38
N PRO A 124 -9.43 -43.21 -10.75
CA PRO A 124 -10.59 -43.73 -10.04
C PRO A 124 -10.97 -42.86 -8.85
N LEU A 125 -12.11 -42.18 -8.94
CA LEU A 125 -12.54 -41.18 -7.95
C LEU A 125 -12.64 -41.76 -6.53
N ARG A 126 -13.33 -42.90 -6.39
CA ARG A 126 -13.68 -43.49 -5.10
C ARG A 126 -12.45 -43.81 -4.25
N VAL A 127 -11.38 -44.30 -4.89
CA VAL A 127 -10.15 -44.70 -4.21
C VAL A 127 -9.45 -43.49 -3.59
N ILE A 128 -9.42 -42.36 -4.31
CA ILE A 128 -8.75 -41.15 -3.83
C ILE A 128 -9.61 -40.46 -2.77
N ALA A 129 -10.92 -40.33 -2.99
CA ALA A 129 -11.83 -39.74 -2.02
C ALA A 129 -11.83 -40.50 -0.68
N GLN A 130 -11.82 -41.84 -0.73
CA GLN A 130 -11.73 -42.67 0.48
C GLN A 130 -10.40 -42.46 1.21
N ALA A 131 -9.28 -42.37 0.48
CA ALA A 131 -7.98 -42.11 1.09
C ALA A 131 -7.90 -40.71 1.73
N PHE A 132 -8.65 -39.74 1.21
CA PHE A 132 -8.72 -38.38 1.74
C PHE A 132 -9.80 -38.19 2.82
N GLY A 133 -10.61 -39.22 3.10
CA GLY A 133 -11.73 -39.11 4.05
C GLY A 133 -12.90 -38.26 3.55
N ALA A 134 -12.98 -38.01 2.23
CA ALA A 134 -14.04 -37.24 1.61
C ALA A 134 -15.30 -38.11 1.40
N ALA A 135 -16.47 -37.54 1.72
CA ALA A 135 -17.77 -38.15 1.47
C ALA A 135 -18.16 -37.97 -0.01
N ILE A 136 -18.66 -39.03 -0.64
CA ILE A 136 -19.20 -38.97 -2.01
C ILE A 136 -20.69 -39.28 -1.95
N SER A 137 -21.50 -38.39 -2.53
CA SER A 137 -22.91 -38.62 -2.83
C SER A 137 -23.13 -38.60 -4.34
N THR A 138 -24.05 -39.43 -4.83
CA THR A 138 -24.39 -39.50 -6.25
C THR A 138 -25.89 -39.46 -6.44
N ASN A 139 -26.36 -38.60 -7.34
CA ASN A 139 -27.76 -38.56 -7.79
C ASN A 139 -27.80 -38.63 -9.32
N GLY A 140 -28.16 -39.79 -9.86
CA GLY A 140 -28.09 -40.05 -11.31
C GLY A 140 -26.66 -39.94 -11.85
N LYS A 141 -26.44 -39.01 -12.79
CA LYS A 141 -25.10 -38.72 -13.35
C LYS A 141 -24.32 -37.68 -12.53
N GLN A 142 -24.97 -37.02 -11.58
CA GLN A 142 -24.35 -36.00 -10.72
C GLN A 142 -23.59 -36.65 -9.58
N ILE A 143 -22.42 -36.08 -9.28
CA ILE A 143 -21.51 -36.52 -8.24
C ILE A 143 -21.16 -35.30 -7.40
N ILE A 144 -21.40 -35.41 -6.10
CA ILE A 144 -21.06 -34.40 -5.09
C ILE A 144 -20.01 -35.00 -4.16
N ILE A 145 -18.91 -34.31 -3.97
CA ILE A 145 -17.82 -34.72 -3.08
C ILE A 145 -17.68 -33.65 -2.00
N VAL A 146 -17.72 -34.06 -0.74
CA VAL A 146 -17.59 -33.17 0.42
C VAL A 146 -16.42 -33.62 1.28
N GLY A 147 -15.48 -32.73 1.56
CA GLY A 147 -14.33 -33.03 2.42
C GLY A 147 -13.73 -31.76 3.01
N THR A 148 -12.53 -31.87 3.57
CA THR A 148 -11.78 -30.74 4.14
C THR A 148 -10.58 -30.39 3.24
N PRO A 149 -10.12 -29.13 3.19
CA PRO A 149 -8.87 -28.80 2.51
C PRO A 149 -7.67 -29.50 3.16
N ALA A 150 -6.59 -29.72 2.40
CA ALA A 150 -5.30 -30.08 2.98
C ALA A 150 -4.79 -28.90 3.83
N GLY A 151 -4.43 -29.15 5.10
CA GLY A 151 -3.64 -28.21 5.91
C GLY A 151 -4.35 -27.37 6.97
N VAL A 152 -5.49 -27.76 7.54
CA VAL A 152 -5.97 -27.12 8.79
C VAL A 152 -5.47 -27.90 10.02
N SER A 153 -4.27 -27.59 10.46
CA SER A 153 -3.78 -27.83 11.83
C SER A 153 -2.74 -26.77 12.17
N SER A 154 -3.24 -25.68 12.76
CA SER A 154 -2.59 -24.74 13.68
C SER A 154 -1.07 -24.48 13.55
N SER A 155 -0.74 -23.41 12.81
CA SER A 155 0.30 -22.45 13.21
C SER A 155 0.07 -21.12 12.48
N ALA A 156 -0.17 -20.06 13.25
CA ALA A 156 -0.48 -18.71 12.79
C ALA A 156 0.70 -18.02 12.10
N GLY A 157 0.38 -17.22 11.08
CA GLY A 157 1.27 -16.34 10.32
C GLY A 157 0.70 -16.15 8.92
N GLY A 158 0.09 -14.99 8.67
CA GLY A 158 -0.73 -14.69 7.49
C GLY A 158 -0.13 -15.12 6.16
N GLN A 159 -0.93 -15.82 5.37
CA GLN A 159 -0.74 -16.03 3.95
C GLN A 159 -2.13 -16.09 3.33
N GLU A 160 -2.48 -15.10 2.52
CA GLU A 160 -3.48 -15.29 1.49
C GLU A 160 -3.09 -16.53 0.68
N GLY A 161 -3.84 -17.60 0.88
CA GLY A 161 -3.53 -18.91 0.35
C GLY A 161 -3.78 -18.95 -1.15
N SER A 162 -2.71 -18.91 -1.94
CA SER A 162 -2.72 -19.43 -3.31
C SER A 162 -2.97 -20.95 -3.27
N THR A 163 -4.23 -21.36 -3.15
CA THR A 163 -4.66 -22.73 -3.48
C THR A 163 -5.04 -22.77 -4.95
N GLY A 164 -4.04 -22.61 -5.82
CA GLY A 164 -4.18 -22.62 -7.27
C GLY A 164 -3.51 -23.83 -7.91
N ILE A 165 -4.08 -24.30 -9.00
CA ILE A 165 -3.37 -25.01 -10.08
C ILE A 165 -1.98 -24.35 -10.26
N ASN A 166 -0.90 -25.13 -10.42
CA ASN A 166 0.33 -24.53 -10.95
C ASN A 166 0.01 -24.10 -12.40
N VAL A 167 -0.46 -22.86 -12.56
CA VAL A 167 -0.79 -22.19 -13.82
C VAL A 167 0.44 -22.09 -14.73
N ASP A 168 1.61 -22.40 -14.18
CA ASP A 168 2.91 -22.38 -14.83
C ASP A 168 3.37 -23.80 -15.23
N ALA A 169 2.49 -24.80 -15.19
CA ALA A 169 2.79 -26.14 -15.67
C ALA A 169 3.24 -26.10 -17.15
N GLY A 170 4.52 -26.38 -17.39
CA GLY A 170 5.15 -26.31 -18.71
C GLY A 170 5.88 -24.99 -19.01
N LYS A 171 5.81 -24.01 -18.11
CA LYS A 171 6.65 -22.81 -18.15
C LYS A 171 8.03 -23.15 -17.61
N THR A 172 9.06 -22.77 -18.36
CA THR A 172 10.47 -22.97 -18.00
C THR A 172 11.19 -21.63 -17.79
N SER A 173 10.53 -20.53 -18.12
CA SER A 173 11.03 -19.17 -17.95
C SER A 173 9.91 -18.25 -17.45
N VAL A 174 10.29 -17.16 -16.81
CA VAL A 174 9.41 -16.10 -16.31
C VAL A 174 9.98 -14.74 -16.69
N GLY A 175 9.13 -13.76 -16.92
CA GLY A 175 9.54 -12.41 -17.29
C GLY A 175 8.40 -11.42 -17.22
N ASP A 176 8.73 -10.16 -17.38
CA ASP A 176 7.77 -9.06 -17.43
C ASP A 176 7.90 -8.36 -18.78
N SER A 177 6.82 -8.35 -19.56
CA SER A 177 6.83 -7.74 -20.89
C SER A 177 6.81 -6.21 -20.89
N TYR A 178 6.29 -5.57 -19.82
CA TYR A 178 6.29 -4.11 -19.69
C TYR A 178 7.69 -3.59 -19.34
N PHE A 179 8.36 -4.26 -18.41
CA PHE A 179 9.75 -3.94 -18.06
C PHE A 179 10.80 -4.56 -18.99
N GLY A 180 10.41 -5.52 -19.83
CA GLY A 180 11.22 -6.08 -20.90
C GLY A 180 12.31 -7.06 -20.45
N TRP A 181 12.10 -7.80 -19.36
CA TRP A 181 13.09 -8.76 -18.84
C TRP A 181 12.55 -10.20 -18.80
N SER A 182 13.46 -11.18 -18.79
CA SER A 182 13.11 -12.59 -18.52
C SER A 182 14.28 -13.36 -17.87
N MET A 183 13.96 -14.48 -17.24
CA MET A 183 14.90 -15.42 -16.62
C MET A 183 14.34 -16.85 -16.61
N SER A 184 15.18 -17.83 -16.25
CA SER A 184 14.72 -19.19 -15.96
C SER A 184 13.78 -19.19 -14.76
N TYR A 185 12.73 -20.02 -14.82
CA TYR A 185 11.73 -20.08 -13.77
C TYR A 185 12.34 -20.66 -12.47
N PRO A 186 12.27 -19.95 -11.31
CA PRO A 186 12.77 -20.46 -10.03
C PRO A 186 11.79 -21.50 -9.44
N SER A 187 11.76 -22.70 -10.02
CA SER A 187 10.70 -23.70 -9.79
C SER A 187 10.65 -24.29 -8.37
N ASP A 188 11.67 -24.06 -7.55
CA ASP A 188 11.73 -24.44 -6.13
C ASP A 188 11.16 -23.36 -5.19
N LEU A 189 10.81 -22.19 -5.73
CA LEU A 189 10.27 -21.05 -4.99
C LEU A 189 8.86 -20.70 -5.47
N THR A 190 8.11 -19.99 -4.62
CA THR A 190 6.77 -19.48 -4.95
C THR A 190 6.84 -17.96 -5.05
N MET A 191 6.20 -17.36 -6.06
CA MET A 191 6.04 -15.90 -6.14
C MET A 191 5.21 -15.46 -4.93
N SER A 192 5.87 -14.82 -3.97
CA SER A 192 5.28 -14.46 -2.67
C SER A 192 4.89 -13.00 -2.59
N PHE A 193 5.44 -12.16 -3.47
CA PHE A 193 5.18 -10.73 -3.49
C PHE A 193 5.43 -10.15 -4.88
N GLN A 194 4.63 -9.18 -5.28
CA GLN A 194 4.84 -8.35 -6.46
C GLN A 194 4.15 -7.00 -6.24
N THR A 195 4.86 -5.89 -6.46
CA THR A 195 4.27 -4.53 -6.41
C THR A 195 3.16 -4.37 -7.44
N ASP A 196 2.34 -3.33 -7.30
CA ASP A 196 1.19 -3.08 -8.17
C ASP A 196 1.59 -2.95 -9.65
N ASN A 197 2.66 -2.20 -9.93
CA ASN A 197 3.21 -2.05 -11.29
C ASN A 197 4.13 -3.20 -11.73
N GLY A 198 4.61 -4.03 -10.80
CA GLY A 198 5.53 -5.15 -11.07
C GLY A 198 7.03 -4.80 -11.04
N ASP A 199 7.41 -3.59 -10.63
CA ASP A 199 8.81 -3.16 -10.54
C ASP A 199 9.62 -3.92 -9.48
N ALA A 200 8.96 -4.57 -8.53
CA ALA A 200 9.56 -5.49 -7.59
C ALA A 200 8.77 -6.81 -7.58
N THR A 201 9.48 -7.92 -7.76
CA THR A 201 8.90 -9.27 -7.66
C THR A 201 9.80 -10.16 -6.80
N VAL A 202 9.20 -10.91 -5.87
CA VAL A 202 9.90 -11.83 -4.98
C VAL A 202 9.34 -13.23 -5.13
N TRP A 203 10.22 -14.18 -5.40
CA TRP A 203 9.97 -15.60 -5.19
C TRP A 203 10.66 -16.02 -3.91
N SER A 204 9.96 -16.74 -3.03
CA SER A 204 10.54 -17.21 -1.77
C SER A 204 10.08 -18.60 -1.38
N ASN A 205 10.83 -19.19 -0.47
CA ASN A 205 10.46 -20.36 0.30
C ASN A 205 10.83 -20.08 1.76
N ILE A 206 9.82 -19.75 2.56
CA ILE A 206 9.97 -19.38 3.97
C ILE A 206 10.62 -20.53 4.76
N SER A 207 10.23 -21.78 4.48
CA SER A 207 10.78 -22.95 5.19
C SER A 207 12.25 -23.21 4.88
N GLU A 208 12.69 -22.88 3.67
CA GLU A 208 14.09 -23.02 3.24
C GLU A 208 14.92 -21.75 3.49
N ASN A 209 14.31 -20.66 3.98
CA ASN A 209 14.93 -19.34 4.11
C ASN A 209 15.68 -18.93 2.83
N ALA A 210 14.97 -18.95 1.70
CA ALA A 210 15.53 -18.65 0.40
C ALA A 210 14.61 -17.75 -0.43
N SER A 211 15.22 -16.90 -1.26
CA SER A 211 14.50 -16.02 -2.18
C SER A 211 15.26 -15.70 -3.46
N ILE A 212 14.50 -15.40 -4.52
CA ILE A 212 14.93 -14.70 -5.72
C ILE A 212 14.14 -13.40 -5.80
N ILE A 213 14.84 -12.29 -6.03
CA ILE A 213 14.27 -10.95 -6.07
C ILE A 213 14.63 -10.35 -7.43
N VAL A 214 13.65 -9.78 -8.11
CA VAL A 214 13.87 -8.86 -9.24
C VAL A 214 13.35 -7.51 -8.82
N ASN A 215 14.19 -6.47 -8.93
CA ASN A 215 13.82 -5.10 -8.62
C ASN A 215 14.27 -4.18 -9.75
N ILE A 216 13.46 -3.18 -10.06
CA ILE A 216 13.67 -2.26 -11.17
C ILE A 216 13.44 -0.86 -10.65
N ALA A 217 14.48 -0.05 -10.68
CA ALA A 217 14.44 1.31 -10.16
C ALA A 217 14.57 2.32 -11.30
N PRO A 218 13.75 3.39 -11.33
CA PRO A 218 13.97 4.50 -12.23
C PRO A 218 15.24 5.27 -11.84
N ILE A 219 15.92 5.82 -12.85
CA ILE A 219 17.05 6.75 -12.68
C ILE A 219 16.91 7.92 -13.66
N ASP A 220 17.41 9.07 -13.24
CA ASP A 220 17.38 10.34 -13.98
C ASP A 220 18.59 10.52 -14.90
N GLN A 221 19.71 9.84 -14.60
CA GLN A 221 20.96 9.97 -15.35
C GLN A 221 21.75 8.66 -15.36
N ALA A 222 22.80 8.60 -16.19
CA ALA A 222 23.67 7.44 -16.25
C ALA A 222 24.58 7.32 -15.02
N TYR A 223 24.66 6.13 -14.44
CA TYR A 223 25.49 5.82 -13.28
C TYR A 223 26.80 5.16 -13.70
N THR A 224 27.86 5.48 -12.99
CA THR A 224 29.13 4.76 -13.02
C THR A 224 29.00 3.38 -12.39
N LYS A 225 30.00 2.52 -12.59
CA LYS A 225 30.03 1.17 -11.98
C LYS A 225 29.97 1.24 -10.45
N GLU A 226 30.66 2.21 -9.86
CA GLU A 226 30.66 2.45 -8.42
C GLU A 226 29.30 2.96 -7.93
N GLU A 227 28.65 3.89 -8.64
CA GLU A 227 27.31 4.37 -8.27
C GLU A 227 26.26 3.25 -8.34
N ILE A 228 26.34 2.34 -9.33
CA ILE A 228 25.47 1.14 -9.37
C ILE A 228 25.74 0.22 -8.17
N ARG A 229 27.00 0.03 -7.78
CA ARG A 229 27.36 -0.79 -6.61
C ARG A 229 26.88 -0.16 -5.31
N ASP A 230 26.99 1.16 -5.18
CA ASP A 230 26.50 1.90 -4.02
C ASP A 230 24.97 1.86 -3.95
N PHE A 231 24.29 1.96 -5.10
CA PHE A 231 22.84 1.75 -5.21
C PHE A 231 22.44 0.36 -4.69
N ILE A 232 23.08 -0.70 -5.17
CA ILE A 232 22.84 -2.07 -4.67
C ILE A 232 23.12 -2.17 -3.16
N PHE A 233 24.21 -1.58 -2.67
CA PHE A 233 24.57 -1.67 -1.24
C PHE A 233 23.54 -0.96 -0.35
N GLY A 234 22.98 0.17 -0.80
CA GLY A 234 21.85 0.82 -0.15
C GLY A 234 20.59 -0.06 -0.08
N MET A 235 20.51 -1.09 -0.92
CA MET A 235 19.47 -2.13 -0.88
C MET A 235 19.88 -3.38 -0.09
N THR A 236 20.88 -3.30 0.79
CA THR A 236 21.24 -4.42 1.68
C THR A 236 20.85 -4.13 3.12
N PRO A 237 20.51 -5.15 3.94
CA PRO A 237 20.16 -4.93 5.34
C PRO A 237 21.25 -4.14 6.07
N GLU A 238 20.87 -3.28 7.02
CA GLU A 238 21.82 -2.36 7.69
C GLU A 238 23.02 -3.08 8.35
N ASP A 239 22.84 -4.34 8.75
CA ASP A 239 23.87 -5.15 9.39
C ASP A 239 24.77 -5.92 8.39
N ALA A 240 24.54 -5.75 7.09
CA ALA A 240 25.25 -6.46 6.03
C ALA A 240 26.67 -5.93 5.81
N PHE A 241 27.59 -6.82 5.43
CA PHE A 241 28.94 -6.47 5.02
C PHE A 241 29.36 -7.19 3.74
N ILE A 242 30.17 -6.52 2.92
CA ILE A 242 30.57 -6.98 1.59
C ILE A 242 31.58 -8.13 1.69
N LEU A 243 31.29 -9.22 0.97
CA LEU A 243 32.18 -10.37 0.78
C LEU A 243 32.85 -10.36 -0.60
N GLU A 244 32.15 -9.87 -1.62
CA GLU A 244 32.65 -9.77 -2.99
C GLU A 244 31.99 -8.60 -3.72
N LYS A 245 32.75 -7.89 -4.54
CA LYS A 245 32.21 -6.96 -5.54
C LYS A 245 33.06 -7.00 -6.80
N LYS A 246 32.43 -7.14 -7.98
CA LYS A 246 33.11 -7.16 -9.28
C LYS A 246 32.13 -6.98 -10.44
N THR A 247 32.63 -6.57 -11.61
CA THR A 247 31.90 -6.71 -12.86
C THR A 247 31.95 -8.18 -13.32
N ILE A 248 30.82 -8.72 -13.80
CA ILE A 248 30.72 -10.03 -14.43
C ILE A 248 30.05 -9.92 -15.80
N THR A 249 30.26 -10.90 -16.66
CA THR A 249 29.55 -11.02 -17.93
C THR A 249 28.71 -12.30 -17.92
N THR A 250 27.40 -12.17 -18.05
CA THR A 250 26.47 -13.30 -18.15
C THR A 250 25.32 -12.94 -19.08
N GLY A 251 24.72 -13.92 -19.76
CA GLY A 251 23.58 -13.68 -20.65
C GLY A 251 23.83 -12.69 -21.80
N GLY A 252 25.11 -12.41 -22.14
CA GLY A 252 25.50 -11.43 -23.16
C GLY A 252 25.59 -9.98 -22.68
N ALA A 253 25.49 -9.71 -21.38
CA ALA A 253 25.58 -8.38 -20.80
C ALA A 253 26.55 -8.31 -19.61
N GLU A 254 27.07 -7.10 -19.33
CA GLU A 254 27.88 -6.84 -18.13
C GLU A 254 26.99 -6.44 -16.95
N PHE A 255 27.19 -7.10 -15.82
CA PHE A 255 26.50 -6.81 -14.56
C PHE A 255 27.50 -6.43 -13.49
N GLU A 256 27.13 -5.48 -12.64
CA GLU A 256 27.81 -5.22 -11.38
C GLU A 256 27.29 -6.21 -10.32
N LYS A 257 28.17 -7.11 -9.88
CA LYS A 257 27.88 -8.14 -8.89
C LYS A 257 28.35 -7.69 -7.52
N MET A 258 27.51 -7.91 -6.51
CA MET A 258 27.86 -7.76 -5.10
C MET A 258 27.37 -8.97 -4.29
N VAL A 259 28.23 -9.51 -3.42
CA VAL A 259 27.85 -10.53 -2.44
C VAL A 259 28.02 -9.94 -1.06
N VAL A 260 26.97 -10.00 -0.25
CA VAL A 260 26.98 -9.53 1.14
C VAL A 260 26.56 -10.62 2.10
N LYS A 261 26.90 -10.44 3.38
CA LYS A 261 26.44 -11.29 4.48
C LYS A 261 25.93 -10.44 5.63
N THR A 262 24.80 -10.81 6.21
CA THR A 262 24.24 -10.22 7.43
C THR A 262 24.79 -10.92 8.68
N ARG A 263 24.63 -10.31 9.85
CA ARG A 263 25.09 -10.89 11.13
C ARG A 263 24.25 -12.07 11.56
N ASP A 264 22.97 -12.09 11.19
CA ASP A 264 22.04 -13.16 11.50
C ASP A 264 22.15 -14.38 10.55
N GLY A 265 23.06 -14.34 9.57
CA GLY A 265 23.48 -15.50 8.78
C GLY A 265 22.91 -15.60 7.37
N TRP A 266 22.30 -14.53 6.84
CA TRP A 266 21.93 -14.48 5.43
C TRP A 266 23.12 -14.16 4.54
N PHE A 267 23.11 -14.78 3.37
CA PHE A 267 23.95 -14.43 2.24
C PHE A 267 23.07 -13.92 1.12
N TYR A 268 23.48 -12.81 0.50
CA TYR A 268 22.83 -12.28 -0.68
C TYR A 268 23.84 -12.12 -1.81
N GLU A 269 23.46 -12.50 -3.03
CA GLU A 269 24.15 -12.12 -4.25
C GLU A 269 23.24 -11.25 -5.09
N PHE A 270 23.66 -10.03 -5.35
CA PHE A 270 23.02 -9.05 -6.23
C PHE A 270 23.77 -8.96 -7.54
N ARG A 271 23.04 -8.76 -8.64
CA ARG A 271 23.58 -8.44 -9.96
C ARG A 271 22.73 -7.32 -10.55
N ALA A 272 23.34 -6.17 -10.80
CA ALA A 272 22.66 -5.03 -11.37
C ALA A 272 23.23 -4.64 -12.72
N ILE A 273 22.35 -4.13 -13.58
CA ILE A 273 22.69 -3.55 -14.87
C ILE A 273 21.81 -2.34 -15.11
N GLN A 274 22.40 -1.28 -15.65
CA GLN A 274 21.64 -0.14 -16.13
C GLN A 274 21.28 -0.34 -17.60
N GLN A 275 20.02 -0.06 -17.96
CA GLN A 275 19.59 0.11 -19.34
C GLN A 275 18.57 1.23 -19.43
N ASN A 276 18.81 2.19 -20.33
CA ASN A 276 18.02 3.42 -20.44
C ASN A 276 17.96 4.15 -19.09
N ASN A 277 16.77 4.60 -18.69
CA ASN A 277 16.48 5.30 -17.43
C ASN A 277 16.10 4.32 -16.30
N ARG A 278 16.63 3.09 -16.31
CA ARG A 278 16.34 2.07 -15.28
C ARG A 278 17.60 1.31 -14.86
N ILE A 279 17.66 0.96 -13.58
CA ILE A 279 18.55 -0.07 -13.05
C ILE A 279 17.73 -1.33 -12.82
N TYR A 280 18.16 -2.43 -13.41
CA TYR A 280 17.59 -3.76 -13.21
C TYR A 280 18.49 -4.53 -12.25
N ILE A 281 17.90 -5.06 -11.19
CA ILE A 281 18.58 -5.85 -10.18
C ILE A 281 17.93 -7.23 -10.12
N ILE A 282 18.75 -8.27 -10.19
CA ILE A 282 18.35 -9.61 -9.77
C ILE A 282 19.21 -10.02 -8.57
N ALA A 283 18.58 -10.59 -7.55
CA ALA A 283 19.26 -11.05 -6.37
C ALA A 283 18.80 -12.44 -5.93
N ALA A 284 19.70 -13.19 -5.31
CA ALA A 284 19.40 -14.40 -4.57
C ALA A 284 19.74 -14.20 -3.09
N GLY A 285 18.80 -14.52 -2.20
CA GLY A 285 19.00 -14.52 -0.75
C GLY A 285 18.89 -15.94 -0.19
N VAL A 286 19.81 -16.33 0.68
CA VAL A 286 19.74 -17.63 1.37
C VAL A 286 20.35 -17.56 2.76
N LYS A 287 19.65 -18.11 3.76
CA LYS A 287 20.24 -18.33 5.09
C LYS A 287 21.05 -19.62 5.07
N SER A 288 22.36 -19.51 5.30
CA SER A 288 23.29 -20.62 5.15
C SER A 288 24.49 -20.48 6.10
N ALA A 289 25.19 -21.58 6.37
CA ALA A 289 26.44 -21.54 7.14
C ALA A 289 27.58 -20.89 6.32
N THR A 290 27.59 -21.12 5.00
CA THR A 290 28.61 -20.63 4.08
C THR A 290 27.98 -20.00 2.85
N ARG A 291 28.78 -19.21 2.15
CA ARG A 291 28.43 -18.56 0.88
C ARG A 291 27.96 -19.56 -0.18
N ASP A 292 28.42 -20.81 -0.13
CA ASP A 292 28.10 -21.84 -1.12
C ASP A 292 26.60 -22.16 -1.21
N GLY A 293 25.80 -21.78 -0.21
CA GLY A 293 24.34 -21.86 -0.29
C GLY A 293 23.77 -21.13 -1.51
N LEU A 294 24.42 -20.06 -1.97
CA LEU A 294 24.03 -19.29 -3.16
C LEU A 294 24.24 -20.07 -4.48
N ASN A 295 25.01 -21.16 -4.48
CA ASN A 295 25.33 -21.91 -5.70
C ASN A 295 24.07 -22.54 -6.34
N LYS A 296 23.07 -22.89 -5.52
CA LYS A 296 21.78 -23.44 -5.98
C LYS A 296 21.06 -22.48 -6.95
N TYR A 297 21.28 -21.18 -6.82
CA TYR A 297 20.57 -20.13 -7.55
C TYR A 297 21.34 -19.53 -8.73
N GLN A 298 22.61 -19.93 -8.93
CA GLN A 298 23.44 -19.34 -9.99
C GLN A 298 22.84 -19.53 -11.38
N SER A 299 22.22 -20.68 -11.68
CA SER A 299 21.60 -20.89 -12.99
C SER A 299 20.43 -19.94 -13.26
N VAL A 300 19.67 -19.56 -12.24
CA VAL A 300 18.59 -18.57 -12.36
C VAL A 300 19.21 -17.19 -12.59
N LEU A 301 20.17 -16.79 -11.75
CA LEU A 301 20.86 -15.51 -11.86
C LEU A 301 21.60 -15.32 -13.21
N ASP A 302 22.23 -16.38 -13.73
CA ASP A 302 22.96 -16.36 -14.99
C ASP A 302 22.04 -16.23 -16.20
N SER A 303 20.78 -16.67 -16.06
CA SER A 303 19.78 -16.66 -17.12
C SER A 303 19.00 -15.35 -17.26
N PHE A 304 19.15 -14.42 -16.32
CA PHE A 304 18.48 -13.12 -16.36
C PHE A 304 18.97 -12.30 -17.56
N LYS A 305 18.04 -11.75 -18.33
CA LYS A 305 18.32 -10.96 -19.53
C LYS A 305 17.30 -9.85 -19.73
N LEU A 306 17.75 -8.74 -20.30
CA LEU A 306 16.94 -7.58 -20.67
C LEU A 306 16.28 -7.78 -22.04
N SER A 307 15.51 -8.86 -22.17
CA SER A 307 14.66 -9.12 -23.33
C SER A 307 13.47 -9.98 -22.92
N PHE A 308 12.32 -9.74 -23.57
CA PHE A 308 11.11 -10.52 -23.42
C PHE A 308 10.64 -11.03 -24.80
N ASP A 309 10.48 -12.34 -24.95
CA ASP A 309 10.02 -12.96 -26.19
C ASP A 309 8.56 -13.41 -26.06
N ALA A 310 7.65 -12.54 -26.51
CA ALA A 310 6.20 -12.80 -26.46
C ALA A 310 5.76 -14.03 -27.29
N SER A 311 6.60 -14.52 -28.20
CA SER A 311 6.31 -15.72 -29.00
C SER A 311 6.65 -17.03 -28.26
N ASN A 312 7.43 -16.96 -27.18
CA ASN A 312 7.85 -18.13 -26.43
C ASN A 312 6.73 -18.65 -25.51
N ALA A 313 6.04 -19.70 -25.92
CA ALA A 313 4.98 -20.34 -25.13
C ALA A 313 5.44 -20.88 -23.76
N SER A 314 6.74 -21.12 -23.56
CA SER A 314 7.31 -21.57 -22.27
C SER A 314 7.73 -20.42 -21.35
N LEU A 315 7.68 -19.17 -21.83
CA LEU A 315 7.85 -17.96 -21.02
C LEU A 315 6.50 -17.59 -20.39
N LYS A 316 6.50 -17.41 -19.07
CA LYS A 316 5.38 -16.81 -18.35
C LYS A 316 5.58 -15.30 -18.34
N ASP A 317 4.59 -14.58 -18.86
CA ASP A 317 4.47 -13.15 -18.61
C ASP A 317 3.82 -12.93 -17.24
N ILE A 318 4.49 -12.20 -16.37
CA ILE A 318 3.96 -11.81 -15.04
C ILE A 318 3.59 -10.33 -14.97
N THR A 319 3.62 -9.60 -16.09
CA THR A 319 3.19 -8.21 -16.11
C THR A 319 1.74 -8.07 -15.62
N LYS A 320 1.50 -7.04 -14.80
CA LYS A 320 0.17 -6.54 -14.47
C LYS A 320 -0.29 -5.42 -15.41
N VAL A 321 0.64 -4.90 -16.23
CA VAL A 321 0.43 -3.74 -17.09
C VAL A 321 -0.11 -4.14 -18.44
N LYS A 322 -1.16 -3.46 -18.89
CA LYS A 322 -1.78 -3.60 -20.22
C LYS A 322 -1.99 -2.20 -20.81
N ASP A 323 -1.44 -1.99 -22.01
CA ASP A 323 -1.56 -0.73 -22.75
C ASP A 323 -1.12 0.51 -21.94
N GLY A 324 -0.14 0.36 -21.05
CA GLY A 324 0.38 1.43 -20.19
C GLY A 324 -0.39 1.65 -18.88
N TYR A 325 -1.41 0.84 -18.61
CA TYR A 325 -2.25 0.92 -17.41
C TYR A 325 -2.21 -0.38 -16.60
N MET A 326 -2.55 -0.28 -15.32
CA MET A 326 -2.73 -1.40 -14.41
C MET A 326 -4.02 -1.24 -13.61
N VAL A 327 -4.49 -2.33 -13.02
CA VAL A 327 -5.57 -2.28 -12.03
C VAL A 327 -4.91 -2.37 -10.66
N VAL A 328 -5.11 -1.34 -9.84
CA VAL A 328 -4.74 -1.36 -8.42
C VAL A 328 -5.96 -1.75 -7.60
N ALA A 329 -5.73 -2.46 -6.52
CA ALA A 329 -6.77 -2.83 -5.57
C ALA A 329 -6.26 -2.66 -4.15
N ASP A 330 -7.12 -2.20 -3.26
CA ASP A 330 -6.91 -2.20 -1.82
C ASP A 330 -8.08 -2.93 -1.18
N GLN A 331 -7.86 -4.20 -0.83
CA GLN A 331 -8.92 -5.08 -0.35
C GLN A 331 -9.47 -4.62 0.99
N ASP A 332 -8.63 -4.06 1.85
CA ASP A 332 -9.06 -3.58 3.16
C ASP A 332 -10.05 -2.42 2.99
N TYR A 333 -9.79 -1.53 2.02
CA TYR A 333 -10.65 -0.40 1.66
C TYR A 333 -11.74 -0.70 0.63
N GLY A 334 -11.88 -1.95 0.19
CA GLY A 334 -12.81 -2.35 -0.88
C GLY A 334 -12.54 -1.62 -2.21
N LEU A 335 -11.39 -0.99 -2.38
CA LEU A 335 -11.09 -0.09 -3.50
C LEU A 335 -10.54 -0.87 -4.69
N THR A 336 -11.05 -0.62 -5.89
CA THR A 336 -10.42 -1.02 -7.15
C THR A 336 -10.44 0.15 -8.13
N MET A 337 -9.34 0.36 -8.87
CA MET A 337 -9.26 1.42 -9.87
C MET A 337 -8.20 1.10 -10.93
N GLN A 338 -8.37 1.62 -12.15
CA GLN A 338 -7.34 1.61 -13.18
C GLN A 338 -6.42 2.84 -13.03
N THR A 339 -5.11 2.62 -13.03
CA THR A 339 -4.10 3.69 -12.97
C THR A 339 -3.06 3.54 -14.08
N PRO A 340 -2.34 4.61 -14.46
CA PRO A 340 -1.09 4.49 -15.21
C PRO A 340 -0.10 3.55 -14.51
N ALA A 341 0.72 2.85 -15.28
CA ALA A 341 1.69 1.89 -14.77
C ALA A 341 2.90 2.51 -14.07
N ASP A 342 3.13 3.81 -14.25
CA ASP A 342 4.19 4.56 -13.58
C ASP A 342 3.76 5.13 -12.22
N TRP A 343 2.49 4.92 -11.83
CA TRP A 343 2.05 5.21 -10.47
C TRP A 343 2.56 4.16 -9.49
N VAL A 344 2.86 4.60 -8.28
CA VAL A 344 3.29 3.78 -7.15
C VAL A 344 2.37 4.03 -5.97
N ARG A 345 2.19 3.01 -5.15
CA ARG A 345 1.51 3.10 -3.86
C ARG A 345 2.46 3.68 -2.81
N ASP A 346 1.95 4.53 -1.93
CA ASP A 346 2.65 4.90 -0.70
C ASP A 346 2.31 3.90 0.42
N ASP A 347 3.19 2.94 0.64
CA ASP A 347 3.02 1.89 1.66
C ASP A 347 3.14 2.41 3.11
N GLU A 348 3.62 3.65 3.32
CA GLU A 348 3.63 4.29 4.64
C GLU A 348 2.31 5.02 4.95
N SER A 349 1.49 5.21 3.92
CA SER A 349 0.20 5.88 4.04
C SER A 349 -0.80 5.00 4.81
N PRO A 350 -1.54 5.55 5.78
CA PRO A 350 -2.52 4.79 6.56
C PRO A 350 -3.83 4.54 5.78
N TYR A 351 -3.87 4.87 4.50
CA TYR A 351 -5.02 4.78 3.60
C TYR A 351 -4.53 4.64 2.16
N PRO A 352 -5.39 4.27 1.19
CA PRO A 352 -4.95 4.14 -0.18
C PRO A 352 -4.47 5.50 -0.73
N ASP A 353 -3.21 5.53 -1.16
CA ASP A 353 -2.51 6.67 -1.74
C ASP A 353 -1.64 6.15 -2.90
N PHE A 354 -1.93 6.64 -4.10
CA PHE A 354 -1.28 6.22 -5.34
C PHE A 354 -0.89 7.42 -6.15
N GLY A 355 0.28 7.39 -6.78
CA GLY A 355 0.69 8.52 -7.61
C GLY A 355 2.10 8.42 -8.14
N ASN A 356 2.56 9.52 -8.70
CA ASN A 356 3.94 9.75 -9.08
C ASN A 356 4.33 11.19 -8.67
N GLU A 357 5.37 11.76 -9.29
CA GLU A 357 5.78 13.14 -8.97
C GLU A 357 4.72 14.20 -9.32
N ASP A 358 3.92 13.95 -10.35
CA ASP A 358 2.97 14.92 -10.91
C ASP A 358 1.52 14.68 -10.47
N TYR A 359 1.19 13.44 -10.08
CA TYR A 359 -0.18 13.03 -9.80
C TYR A 359 -0.28 12.33 -8.46
N SER A 360 -1.38 12.56 -7.74
CA SER A 360 -1.75 11.76 -6.56
C SER A 360 -3.25 11.47 -6.57
N PHE A 361 -3.60 10.27 -6.12
CA PHE A 361 -4.95 9.82 -5.83
C PHE A 361 -4.97 9.29 -4.41
N THR A 362 -5.87 9.84 -3.58
CA THR A 362 -6.11 9.33 -2.23
C THR A 362 -7.55 8.90 -2.05
N PHE A 363 -7.80 7.92 -1.18
CA PHE A 363 -9.15 7.43 -0.88
C PHE A 363 -9.40 7.35 0.62
N ARG A 364 -10.61 7.74 1.06
CA ARG A 364 -11.06 7.70 2.46
C ARG A 364 -12.44 7.10 2.57
N VAL A 365 -12.64 6.40 3.68
CA VAL A 365 -13.93 5.85 4.13
C VAL A 365 -14.24 6.48 5.48
N TYR A 366 -15.48 6.93 5.65
CA TYR A 366 -16.03 7.38 6.93
C TYR A 366 -17.44 6.81 7.10
N SER A 367 -17.95 6.80 8.32
CA SER A 367 -19.37 6.51 8.54
C SER A 367 -20.25 7.64 7.98
N ALA A 368 -21.31 7.25 7.28
CA ALA A 368 -22.32 8.18 6.82
C ALA A 368 -23.13 8.71 8.01
N VAL A 369 -23.43 10.02 8.01
CA VAL A 369 -24.35 10.59 8.99
C VAL A 369 -25.77 10.18 8.60
N SER A 370 -26.50 9.53 9.51
CA SER A 370 -27.87 9.05 9.25
C SER A 370 -28.76 10.12 8.62
N GLY A 371 -29.22 9.87 7.40
CA GLY A 371 -30.12 10.76 6.64
C GLY A 371 -29.45 11.92 5.90
N GLN A 372 -28.12 12.07 5.98
CA GLN A 372 -27.37 13.02 5.17
C GLN A 372 -27.39 12.57 3.70
N THR A 373 -27.74 13.49 2.81
CA THR A 373 -27.67 13.23 1.36
C THR A 373 -26.30 13.60 0.81
N LEU A 374 -25.93 12.98 -0.32
CA LEU A 374 -24.71 13.32 -1.05
C LEU A 374 -24.65 14.81 -1.43
N GLU A 375 -25.78 15.41 -1.80
CA GLU A 375 -25.87 16.83 -2.13
C GLU A 375 -25.63 17.74 -0.91
N GLN A 376 -26.19 17.37 0.25
CA GLN A 376 -25.95 18.09 1.50
C GLN A 376 -24.49 18.01 1.91
N TRP A 377 -23.85 16.86 1.73
CA TRP A 377 -22.43 16.69 2.02
C TRP A 377 -21.58 17.60 1.12
N VAL A 378 -21.72 17.50 -0.20
CA VAL A 378 -20.91 18.31 -1.15
C VAL A 378 -21.15 19.82 -1.00
N THR A 379 -22.39 20.24 -0.73
CA THR A 379 -22.69 21.65 -0.47
C THR A 379 -21.94 22.17 0.76
N LYS A 380 -21.86 21.34 1.80
CA LYS A 380 -21.11 21.66 3.01
C LYS A 380 -19.60 21.73 2.71
N GLU A 381 -19.02 20.71 2.09
CA GLU A 381 -17.59 20.67 1.73
C GLU A 381 -17.18 21.89 0.90
N ARG A 382 -18.00 22.30 -0.07
CA ARG A 382 -17.77 23.52 -0.83
C ARG A 382 -17.77 24.77 0.03
N THR A 383 -18.75 24.88 0.94
CA THR A 383 -18.84 26.03 1.85
C THR A 383 -17.61 26.13 2.74
N ASP A 384 -17.14 25.00 3.25
CA ASP A 384 -15.96 24.94 4.11
C ASP A 384 -14.68 25.24 3.32
N LEU A 385 -14.54 24.70 2.10
CA LEU A 385 -13.44 25.00 1.19
C LEU A 385 -13.34 26.51 0.88
N GLU A 386 -14.45 27.14 0.50
CA GLU A 386 -14.49 28.57 0.17
C GLU A 386 -14.25 29.45 1.40
N ALA A 387 -14.58 28.98 2.61
CA ALA A 387 -14.26 29.67 3.87
C ALA A 387 -12.80 29.42 4.34
N TYR A 388 -12.21 28.31 3.92
CA TYR A 388 -10.88 27.87 4.31
C TYR A 388 -9.76 28.64 3.58
N PHE A 389 -9.99 29.02 2.32
CA PHE A 389 -9.03 29.76 1.51
C PHE A 389 -9.34 31.27 1.41
N ALA A 390 -8.29 32.09 1.38
CA ALA A 390 -8.36 33.48 0.99
C ALA A 390 -8.68 33.60 -0.51
N ALA A 391 -9.48 34.61 -0.91
CA ALA A 391 -10.12 34.67 -2.22
C ALA A 391 -9.16 34.64 -3.44
N ASN A 392 -7.90 35.03 -3.28
CA ASN A 392 -6.88 35.00 -4.35
C ASN A 392 -6.00 33.74 -4.34
N TYR A 393 -6.25 32.80 -3.44
CA TYR A 393 -5.54 31.52 -3.31
C TYR A 393 -6.38 30.31 -3.73
N ILE A 394 -7.63 30.54 -4.15
CA ILE A 394 -8.53 29.53 -4.71
C ILE A 394 -9.25 30.11 -5.93
N ARG A 395 -9.48 29.29 -6.96
CA ARG A 395 -10.23 29.66 -8.16
C ARG A 395 -10.85 28.44 -8.83
N ASN A 396 -11.64 28.68 -9.88
CA ASN A 396 -12.22 27.63 -10.73
C ASN A 396 -13.04 26.58 -9.96
N VAL A 397 -13.64 26.97 -8.83
CA VAL A 397 -14.48 26.11 -8.01
C VAL A 397 -15.76 25.75 -8.78
N SER A 398 -15.95 24.46 -9.03
CA SER A 398 -17.07 23.94 -9.81
C SER A 398 -17.52 22.59 -9.28
N GLU A 399 -18.80 22.28 -9.49
CA GLU A 399 -19.38 20.99 -9.13
C GLU A 399 -19.82 20.27 -10.40
N SER A 400 -19.65 18.95 -10.42
CA SER A 400 -20.13 18.10 -11.51
C SER A 400 -20.59 16.73 -10.99
N THR A 401 -21.01 15.88 -11.90
CA THR A 401 -21.43 14.50 -11.62
C THR A 401 -20.70 13.58 -12.59
N ILE A 402 -20.23 12.46 -12.07
CA ILE A 402 -19.62 11.38 -12.84
C ILE A 402 -20.33 10.06 -12.52
N GLU A 403 -20.21 9.09 -13.41
CA GLU A 403 -20.58 7.70 -13.12
C GLU A 403 -19.31 6.94 -12.73
N ILE A 404 -19.31 6.36 -11.53
CA ILE A 404 -18.31 5.38 -11.08
C ILE A 404 -18.94 3.98 -11.17
N GLY A 405 -18.18 2.92 -10.90
CA GLY A 405 -18.70 1.54 -11.00
C GLY A 405 -19.94 1.28 -10.13
N ASN A 406 -20.06 1.99 -9.00
CA ASN A 406 -21.18 1.92 -8.06
C ASN A 406 -22.37 2.85 -8.40
N GLY A 407 -22.25 3.68 -9.45
CA GLY A 407 -23.30 4.63 -9.87
C GLY A 407 -22.87 6.10 -9.78
N PRO A 408 -23.83 7.04 -9.62
CA PRO A 408 -23.52 8.46 -9.73
C PRO A 408 -22.78 8.98 -8.49
N ALA A 409 -21.62 9.59 -8.72
CA ALA A 409 -20.85 10.31 -7.71
C ALA A 409 -20.83 11.81 -8.02
N ARG A 410 -20.66 12.63 -6.98
CA ARG A 410 -20.53 14.08 -7.11
C ARG A 410 -19.07 14.47 -7.05
N VAL A 411 -18.70 15.51 -7.79
CA VAL A 411 -17.31 15.97 -7.85
C VAL A 411 -17.25 17.45 -7.54
N LEU A 412 -16.40 17.84 -6.58
CA LEU A 412 -15.99 19.21 -6.34
C LEU A 412 -14.60 19.41 -6.96
N SER A 413 -14.49 20.31 -7.94
CA SER A 413 -13.25 20.60 -8.66
C SER A 413 -12.83 22.03 -8.43
N PHE A 414 -11.56 22.25 -8.13
CA PHE A 414 -11.03 23.59 -7.84
C PHE A 414 -9.53 23.65 -8.07
N GLU A 415 -9.02 24.88 -8.21
CA GLU A 415 -7.59 25.16 -8.21
C GLU A 415 -7.24 25.96 -6.96
N TYR A 416 -6.13 25.61 -6.31
CA TYR A 416 -5.61 26.34 -5.16
C TYR A 416 -4.11 26.53 -5.24
N THR A 417 -3.59 27.42 -4.40
CA THR A 417 -2.16 27.72 -4.28
C THR A 417 -1.85 28.11 -2.84
N TYR A 418 -0.60 27.92 -2.41
CA TYR A 418 -0.11 28.46 -1.14
C TYR A 418 0.79 29.68 -1.31
N ASP A 419 1.31 29.93 -2.52
CA ASP A 419 2.33 30.95 -2.79
C ASP A 419 2.02 31.88 -3.98
N GLN A 420 0.88 31.66 -4.65
CA GLN A 420 0.42 32.34 -5.86
C GLN A 420 1.27 32.12 -7.12
N LYS A 421 2.28 31.25 -7.07
CA LYS A 421 3.13 30.91 -8.21
C LYS A 421 2.78 29.51 -8.70
N GLU A 422 2.79 28.54 -7.80
CA GLU A 422 2.45 27.15 -8.09
C GLU A 422 0.99 26.92 -7.75
N TRP A 423 0.23 26.53 -8.78
CA TRP A 423 -1.19 26.22 -8.66
C TRP A 423 -1.38 24.72 -8.81
N PHE A 424 -2.32 24.18 -8.06
CA PHE A 424 -2.68 22.78 -8.08
C PHE A 424 -4.17 22.64 -8.35
N THR A 425 -4.51 21.67 -9.18
CA THR A 425 -5.89 21.29 -9.45
C THR A 425 -6.24 20.07 -8.62
N ASN A 426 -7.42 20.10 -7.98
CA ASN A 426 -7.96 18.95 -7.26
C ASN A 426 -9.36 18.61 -7.78
N HIS A 427 -9.63 17.32 -7.92
CA HIS A 427 -10.95 16.76 -8.14
C HIS A 427 -11.30 15.85 -6.96
N GLU A 428 -12.19 16.32 -6.10
CA GLU A 428 -12.70 15.55 -4.96
C GLU A 428 -13.98 14.85 -5.37
N ILE A 429 -13.98 13.52 -5.36
CA ILE A 429 -15.09 12.65 -5.72
C ILE A 429 -15.76 12.16 -4.43
N TYR A 430 -17.06 12.39 -4.34
CA TYR A 430 -17.89 12.08 -3.18
C TYR A 430 -18.95 11.04 -3.55
N TYR A 431 -19.05 10.01 -2.72
CA TYR A 431 -20.04 8.94 -2.87
C TYR A 431 -20.56 8.52 -1.48
N ILE A 432 -21.85 8.16 -1.40
CA ILE A 432 -22.48 7.67 -0.17
C ILE A 432 -23.28 6.42 -0.56
N GLU A 433 -23.02 5.31 0.14
CA GLU A 433 -23.75 4.06 -0.01
C GLU A 433 -23.82 3.37 1.36
N ASP A 434 -25.02 2.90 1.70
CA ASP A 434 -25.34 2.26 2.97
C ASP A 434 -24.93 3.09 4.21
N GLU A 435 -24.11 2.52 5.10
CA GLU A 435 -23.66 3.15 6.35
C GLU A 435 -22.37 3.95 6.20
N HIS A 436 -21.84 4.06 4.97
CA HIS A 436 -20.53 4.64 4.69
C HIS A 436 -20.59 5.78 3.66
N LYS A 437 -19.65 6.71 3.81
CA LYS A 437 -19.37 7.78 2.86
C LYS A 437 -17.91 7.70 2.43
N TYR A 438 -17.66 7.98 1.15
CA TYR A 438 -16.40 7.76 0.48
C TYR A 438 -15.93 9.05 -0.17
N MET A 439 -14.67 9.39 0.05
CA MET A 439 -14.04 10.56 -0.55
C MET A 439 -12.75 10.13 -1.25
N ALA A 440 -12.68 10.37 -2.56
CA ALA A 440 -11.44 10.26 -3.32
C ALA A 440 -10.94 11.66 -3.71
N SER A 441 -9.63 11.88 -3.70
CA SER A 441 -9.04 13.15 -4.14
C SER A 441 -8.04 12.85 -5.24
N TYR A 442 -8.24 13.42 -6.44
CA TYR A 442 -7.27 13.37 -7.54
C TYR A 442 -6.62 14.73 -7.75
N PHE A 443 -5.31 14.78 -7.60
CA PHE A 443 -4.51 15.98 -7.52
C PHE A 443 -3.43 16.01 -8.61
N TYR A 444 -3.17 17.20 -9.16
CA TYR A 444 -2.04 17.46 -10.07
C TYR A 444 -1.69 18.96 -10.15
N PRO A 445 -0.44 19.33 -10.51
CA PRO A 445 -0.07 20.70 -10.83
C PRO A 445 -0.90 21.30 -11.98
N SER A 446 -1.43 22.52 -11.81
CA SER A 446 -2.28 23.16 -12.82
C SER A 446 -1.52 23.55 -14.10
N ASN A 447 -0.19 23.55 -14.09
CA ASN A 447 0.63 23.78 -15.29
C ASN A 447 0.52 22.62 -16.32
N ILE A 448 0.06 21.44 -15.90
CA ILE A 448 -0.18 20.26 -16.75
C ILE A 448 -1.67 19.96 -16.93
N ALA A 449 -2.55 20.94 -16.71
CA ALA A 449 -3.99 20.70 -16.60
C ALA A 449 -4.63 19.96 -17.79
N VAL A 450 -4.17 20.18 -19.03
CA VAL A 450 -4.70 19.44 -20.19
C VAL A 450 -4.44 17.94 -20.07
N ALA A 451 -3.25 17.53 -19.65
CA ALA A 451 -2.91 16.13 -19.47
C ALA A 451 -3.60 15.56 -18.22
N GLY A 452 -3.61 16.32 -17.12
CA GLY A 452 -4.26 15.94 -15.88
C GLY A 452 -5.76 15.72 -16.02
N ASP A 453 -6.49 16.60 -16.71
CA ASP A 453 -7.92 16.46 -16.98
C ASP A 453 -8.23 15.23 -17.85
N VAL A 454 -7.38 14.94 -18.84
CA VAL A 454 -7.53 13.77 -19.71
C VAL A 454 -7.36 12.50 -18.91
N LEU A 455 -6.31 12.44 -18.07
CA LEU A 455 -6.05 11.29 -17.22
C LEU A 455 -7.15 11.10 -16.17
N TYR A 456 -7.57 12.16 -15.49
CA TYR A 456 -8.69 12.16 -14.55
C TYR A 456 -9.95 11.55 -15.18
N LYS A 457 -10.36 12.04 -16.36
CA LYS A 457 -11.55 11.55 -17.07
C LYS A 457 -11.44 10.10 -17.51
N GLN A 458 -10.22 9.58 -17.62
CA GLN A 458 -9.97 8.18 -17.94
C GLN A 458 -10.03 7.29 -16.69
N ILE A 459 -9.46 7.71 -15.56
CA ILE A 459 -9.34 6.86 -14.37
C ILE A 459 -10.56 6.95 -13.45
N ALA A 460 -11.15 8.14 -13.26
CA ALA A 460 -12.21 8.33 -12.27
C ALA A 460 -13.43 7.43 -12.52
N PRO A 461 -13.88 7.20 -13.77
CA PRO A 461 -14.98 6.27 -14.04
C PRO A 461 -14.67 4.80 -13.77
N THR A 462 -13.40 4.43 -13.57
CA THR A 462 -12.97 3.06 -13.26
C THR A 462 -12.95 2.76 -11.77
N LEU A 463 -13.24 3.76 -10.93
CA LEU A 463 -13.36 3.60 -9.49
C LEU A 463 -14.52 2.66 -9.16
N GLU A 464 -14.20 1.58 -8.47
CA GLU A 464 -15.15 0.60 -7.93
C GLU A 464 -14.90 0.43 -6.42
N ILE A 465 -16.00 0.34 -5.67
CA ILE A 465 -16.00 0.19 -4.22
C ILE A 465 -16.79 -1.08 -3.87
N ASP A 466 -16.13 -2.07 -3.31
CA ASP A 466 -16.76 -3.26 -2.73
C ASP A 466 -17.26 -2.92 -1.32
N THR A 467 -18.52 -2.47 -1.24
CA THR A 467 -19.13 -2.06 0.02
C THR A 467 -19.30 -3.22 1.01
N GLU A 468 -19.47 -4.46 0.53
CA GLU A 468 -19.53 -5.63 1.43
C GLU A 468 -18.20 -5.86 2.14
N SER A 469 -17.08 -5.68 1.42
CA SER A 469 -15.74 -5.76 2.02
C SER A 469 -15.49 -4.60 2.99
N VAL A 470 -15.95 -3.39 2.65
CA VAL A 470 -15.87 -2.22 3.54
C VAL A 470 -16.63 -2.48 4.83
N ASP A 471 -17.89 -2.92 4.75
CA ASP A 471 -18.72 -3.23 5.93
C ASP A 471 -18.14 -4.38 6.79
N ALA A 472 -17.40 -5.29 6.18
CA ALA A 472 -16.73 -6.38 6.89
C ALA A 472 -15.47 -5.93 7.63
N ASN A 473 -14.77 -4.91 7.12
CA ASN A 473 -13.48 -4.44 7.63
C ASN A 473 -13.59 -3.22 8.53
N PHE A 474 -14.60 -2.37 8.30
CA PHE A 474 -14.82 -1.12 9.01
C PHE A 474 -16.09 -1.18 9.85
N SER A 475 -16.02 -0.56 11.03
CA SER A 475 -17.17 -0.29 11.87
C SER A 475 -17.50 1.21 11.82
N GLU A 476 -17.78 1.83 12.96
CA GLU A 476 -17.93 3.27 13.03
C GLU A 476 -16.57 3.99 12.87
N ILE A 477 -16.46 4.85 11.86
CA ILE A 477 -15.35 5.77 11.63
C ILE A 477 -15.91 7.18 11.62
N GLU A 478 -15.76 7.89 12.73
CA GLU A 478 -16.21 9.27 12.82
C GLU A 478 -15.36 10.18 11.94
N ASP A 479 -16.03 11.01 11.12
CA ASP A 479 -15.38 12.11 10.43
C ASP A 479 -15.35 13.34 11.35
N THR A 480 -14.23 13.52 12.05
CA THR A 480 -14.07 14.63 13.02
C THR A 480 -13.55 15.92 12.38
N SER A 481 -13.32 15.95 11.06
CA SER A 481 -12.71 17.11 10.38
C SER A 481 -13.47 18.41 10.64
N ASP A 482 -14.78 18.30 10.82
CA ASP A 482 -15.71 19.41 11.07
C ASP A 482 -16.10 19.63 12.52
N SER A 483 -15.50 18.90 13.46
CA SER A 483 -15.89 18.98 14.86
C SER A 483 -15.66 20.40 15.40
N THR A 484 -16.70 20.95 16.03
CA THR A 484 -16.63 22.22 16.78
C THR A 484 -16.33 21.99 18.26
N ALA A 485 -16.08 20.74 18.66
CA ALA A 485 -15.76 20.38 20.03
C ALA A 485 -14.47 21.07 20.48
N THR A 486 -14.42 21.40 21.77
CA THR A 486 -13.27 22.04 22.40
C THR A 486 -12.94 21.37 23.71
N VAL A 487 -11.67 21.43 24.08
CA VAL A 487 -11.13 20.86 25.31
C VAL A 487 -10.32 21.90 26.07
N THR A 488 -10.62 22.07 27.35
CA THR A 488 -9.81 22.91 28.24
C THR A 488 -8.60 22.12 28.73
N LYS A 489 -7.41 22.69 28.54
CA LYS A 489 -6.13 22.22 29.06
C LYS A 489 -5.66 23.16 30.16
N THR A 490 -5.00 22.62 31.17
CA THR A 490 -4.55 23.37 32.35
C THR A 490 -3.13 22.98 32.69
N SER A 491 -2.28 23.98 32.92
CA SER A 491 -0.96 23.82 33.52
C SER A 491 -1.01 24.15 35.01
N ARG A 492 -0.61 23.21 35.87
CA ARG A 492 -0.54 23.44 37.31
C ARG A 492 0.75 24.16 37.69
N LYS A 493 1.87 23.83 37.03
CA LYS A 493 3.19 24.44 37.26
C LYS A 493 3.23 25.90 36.81
N TYR A 494 2.64 26.21 35.65
CA TYR A 494 2.62 27.58 35.12
C TYR A 494 1.33 28.33 35.45
N GLY A 495 0.31 27.65 35.99
CA GLY A 495 -0.88 28.28 36.58
C GLY A 495 -1.80 28.96 35.56
N TYR A 496 -1.94 28.37 34.37
CA TYR A 496 -2.85 28.86 33.32
C TYR A 496 -3.81 27.76 32.85
N SER A 497 -4.92 28.17 32.24
CA SER A 497 -5.79 27.28 31.47
C SER A 497 -6.10 27.89 30.11
N ILE A 498 -6.31 27.04 29.10
CA ILE A 498 -6.65 27.43 27.73
C ILE A 498 -7.59 26.40 27.11
N THR A 499 -8.57 26.83 26.33
CA THR A 499 -9.50 25.96 25.60
C THR A 499 -9.08 25.88 24.14
N LEU A 500 -8.80 24.66 23.67
CA LEU A 500 -8.34 24.36 22.33
C LEU A 500 -9.41 23.58 21.54
N PRO A 501 -9.53 23.75 20.22
CA PRO A 501 -10.32 22.86 19.38
C PRO A 501 -9.80 21.42 19.47
N GLU A 502 -10.69 20.44 19.50
CA GLU A 502 -10.29 19.02 19.52
C GLU A 502 -9.67 18.56 18.20
N THR A 503 -9.95 19.27 17.11
CA THR A 503 -9.40 19.00 15.77
C THR A 503 -7.93 19.39 15.62
N TRP A 504 -7.31 20.03 16.62
CA TRP A 504 -5.90 20.39 16.57
C TRP A 504 -4.99 19.22 16.96
N PHE A 505 -3.99 18.96 16.14
CA PHE A 505 -3.05 17.87 16.35
C PHE A 505 -1.93 18.27 17.32
N GLY A 506 -1.83 17.60 18.47
CA GLY A 506 -0.81 17.90 19.48
C GLY A 506 0.58 17.38 19.09
N ILE A 507 1.54 18.29 18.88
CA ILE A 507 2.94 18.00 18.58
C ILE A 507 3.73 17.90 19.89
N GLU A 508 3.68 18.95 20.72
CA GLU A 508 4.23 18.98 22.08
C GLU A 508 3.10 19.31 23.05
N LYS A 509 2.60 18.30 23.79
CA LYS A 509 1.32 18.37 24.51
C LYS A 509 1.43 18.30 26.03
N ASP A 510 2.63 18.35 26.58
CA ASP A 510 2.86 18.39 28.02
C ASP A 510 2.77 19.84 28.53
N PHE A 511 1.60 20.21 29.05
CA PHE A 511 1.33 21.55 29.59
C PHE A 511 2.15 21.89 30.84
N GLU A 512 2.92 20.95 31.40
CA GLU A 512 3.86 21.21 32.49
C GLU A 512 5.29 21.51 31.97
N GLN A 513 5.51 21.52 30.65
CA GLN A 513 6.70 22.08 29.99
C GLN A 513 6.51 23.57 29.66
N SER A 514 7.62 24.28 29.46
CA SER A 514 7.59 25.71 29.10
C SER A 514 7.01 25.95 27.72
N MET A 515 7.18 25.00 26.79
CA MET A 515 6.67 25.08 25.43
C MET A 515 5.62 23.98 25.18
N VAL A 516 4.53 24.36 24.52
CA VAL A 516 3.46 23.50 24.03
C VAL A 516 3.18 23.88 22.58
N GLN A 517 3.02 22.89 21.71
CA GLN A 517 2.82 23.10 20.28
C GLN A 517 1.73 22.20 19.71
N TYR A 518 0.88 22.80 18.88
CA TYR A 518 -0.19 22.16 18.14
C TYR A 518 -0.10 22.50 16.64
N GLY A 519 -0.29 21.50 15.79
CA GLY A 519 -0.66 21.71 14.39
C GLY A 519 -2.14 22.09 14.32
N THR A 520 -2.44 23.12 13.52
CA THR A 520 -3.80 23.53 13.19
C THR A 520 -4.05 23.20 11.72
N PRO A 521 -5.32 23.16 11.25
CA PRO A 521 -5.60 22.93 9.84
C PRO A 521 -4.85 23.90 8.91
N TYR A 522 -4.57 25.13 9.36
CA TYR A 522 -4.02 26.22 8.55
C TYR A 522 -2.62 26.69 8.99
N GLY A 523 -1.93 25.94 9.86
CA GLY A 523 -0.57 26.23 10.31
C GLY A 523 -0.25 25.66 11.69
N ILE A 524 0.32 26.48 12.58
CA ILE A 524 0.73 26.05 13.93
C ILE A 524 0.26 27.03 15.01
N PHE A 525 0.10 26.50 16.21
CA PHE A 525 -0.15 27.26 17.43
C PHE A 525 0.82 26.82 18.52
N VAL A 526 1.47 27.78 19.16
CA VAL A 526 2.50 27.57 20.18
C VAL A 526 2.16 28.40 21.41
N ILE A 527 2.36 27.83 22.58
CA ILE A 527 2.41 28.54 23.85
C ILE A 527 3.82 28.37 24.40
N ASP A 528 4.51 29.47 24.64
CA ASP A 528 5.80 29.48 25.33
C ASP A 528 5.69 30.33 26.61
N ILE A 529 6.14 29.76 27.74
CA ILE A 529 6.14 30.40 29.04
C ILE A 529 7.60 30.64 29.47
N ALA A 530 7.99 31.91 29.50
CA ALA A 530 9.27 32.34 30.02
C ALA A 530 9.14 32.73 31.50
N ASP A 531 10.03 32.16 32.34
CA ASP A 531 10.07 32.43 33.78
C ASP A 531 10.92 33.67 34.13
N GLU A 532 11.85 34.10 33.27
CA GLU A 532 12.71 35.29 33.45
C GLU A 532 13.11 35.90 32.10
N GLY A 533 13.34 37.23 32.04
CA GLY A 533 13.89 37.91 30.87
C GLY A 533 13.16 39.19 30.48
N MET A 534 12.34 39.12 29.42
CA MET A 534 11.72 40.26 28.75
C MET A 534 10.26 40.42 29.18
N SER A 535 9.83 41.62 29.60
CA SER A 535 8.41 41.88 29.91
C SER A 535 7.53 41.77 28.66
N ALA A 536 6.23 41.57 28.83
CA ALA A 536 5.31 41.55 27.67
C ALA A 536 5.36 42.87 26.88
N SER A 537 5.56 43.99 27.57
CA SER A 537 5.70 45.32 26.96
C SER A 537 7.02 45.44 26.17
N ASP A 538 8.12 44.90 26.68
CA ASP A 538 9.40 44.89 25.98
C ASP A 538 9.32 44.03 24.72
N PHE A 539 8.62 42.89 24.76
CA PHE A 539 8.40 42.05 23.59
C PHE A 539 7.71 42.81 22.47
N SER A 540 6.66 43.57 22.79
CA SER A 540 5.93 44.42 21.83
C SER A 540 6.80 45.51 21.19
N ARG A 541 7.91 45.89 21.82
CA ARG A 541 8.86 46.90 21.33
C ARG A 541 10.01 46.26 20.55
N VAL A 542 10.55 45.14 21.04
CA VAL A 542 11.75 44.50 20.48
C VAL A 542 11.42 43.70 19.23
N LEU A 543 10.31 42.96 19.20
CA LEU A 543 9.98 42.12 18.05
C LEU A 543 9.85 42.92 16.73
N PRO A 544 9.15 44.07 16.68
CA PRO A 544 9.16 44.91 15.47
C PRO A 544 10.55 45.40 15.06
N GLN A 545 11.43 45.67 16.02
CA GLN A 545 12.82 46.04 15.72
C GLN A 545 13.61 44.87 15.15
N TYR A 546 13.40 43.65 15.66
CA TYR A 546 13.98 42.44 15.09
C TYR A 546 13.54 42.25 13.63
N VAL A 547 12.23 42.35 13.35
CA VAL A 547 11.69 42.24 11.98
C VAL A 547 12.33 43.27 11.04
N ALA A 548 12.50 44.51 11.49
CA ALA A 548 13.05 45.58 10.68
C ALA A 548 14.56 45.48 10.43
N ASN A 549 15.31 44.81 11.31
CA ASN A 549 16.78 44.82 11.29
C ASN A 549 17.42 43.44 11.02
N SER A 550 16.67 42.35 11.13
CA SER A 550 17.15 41.00 10.81
C SER A 550 17.33 40.85 9.30
N SER A 551 18.49 40.37 8.87
CA SER A 551 18.77 40.08 7.45
C SER A 551 17.84 39.00 6.89
N GLU A 552 17.43 38.06 7.72
CA GLU A 552 16.49 36.98 7.37
C GLU A 552 15.09 37.57 7.11
N MET A 553 14.55 38.30 8.10
CA MET A 553 13.21 38.89 7.99
C MET A 553 13.12 39.93 6.88
N THR A 554 14.17 40.74 6.68
CA THR A 554 14.20 41.75 5.62
C THR A 554 14.30 41.11 4.23
N SER A 555 15.11 40.05 4.07
CA SER A 555 15.16 39.26 2.83
C SER A 555 13.81 38.62 2.51
N ALA A 556 13.11 38.15 3.53
CA ALA A 556 11.77 37.57 3.39
C ALA A 556 10.67 38.59 3.09
N GLY A 557 11.00 39.89 3.11
CA GLY A 557 10.03 40.98 2.96
C GLY A 557 9.03 41.06 4.12
N ALA A 558 9.43 40.60 5.31
CA ALA A 558 8.55 40.55 6.46
C ALA A 558 8.13 41.96 6.90
N THR A 559 6.85 42.14 7.24
CA THR A 559 6.30 43.43 7.68
C THR A 559 5.42 43.28 8.90
N VAL A 560 5.56 44.22 9.85
CA VAL A 560 4.64 44.32 11.00
C VAL A 560 3.36 45.01 10.54
N LYS A 561 2.24 44.29 10.58
CA LYS A 561 0.91 44.78 10.15
C LYS A 561 0.10 45.36 11.29
N ASP A 562 0.30 44.84 12.49
CA ASP A 562 -0.41 45.25 13.70
C ASP A 562 0.53 45.17 14.90
N ASN A 563 0.39 46.13 15.81
CA ASN A 563 1.05 46.15 17.11
C ASN A 563 0.15 46.92 18.07
N THR A 564 -0.83 46.21 18.62
CA THR A 564 -1.89 46.78 19.45
C THR A 564 -1.95 46.07 20.79
N GLN A 565 -2.80 46.59 21.68
CA GLN A 565 -3.10 45.96 22.96
C GLN A 565 -4.61 45.80 23.12
N PHE A 566 -5.00 44.73 23.79
CA PHE A 566 -6.39 44.48 24.17
C PHE A 566 -6.44 43.82 25.55
N THR A 567 -7.61 43.84 26.18
CA THR A 567 -7.80 43.27 27.52
C THR A 567 -8.84 42.17 27.48
N VAL A 568 -8.53 41.03 28.08
CA VAL A 568 -9.45 39.89 28.25
C VAL A 568 -9.43 39.51 29.72
N ASN A 569 -10.61 39.43 30.35
CA ASN A 569 -10.75 39.04 31.77
C ASN A 569 -9.84 39.83 32.73
N GLY A 570 -9.65 41.13 32.46
CA GLY A 570 -8.79 42.02 33.26
C GLY A 570 -7.28 41.85 33.02
N ARG A 571 -6.87 41.00 32.06
CA ARG A 571 -5.49 40.77 31.68
C ARG A 571 -5.17 41.47 30.35
N THR A 572 -4.07 42.22 30.30
CA THR A 572 -3.61 42.89 29.08
C THR A 572 -2.83 41.93 28.19
N PHE A 573 -3.15 41.92 26.91
CA PHE A 573 -2.44 41.22 25.85
C PHE A 573 -1.88 42.23 24.85
N TYR A 574 -0.63 42.03 24.46
CA TYR A 574 -0.01 42.69 23.31
C TYR A 574 -0.20 41.79 22.09
N LYS A 575 -0.77 42.33 21.02
CA LYS A 575 -0.96 41.65 19.73
C LYS A 575 0.03 42.21 18.73
N ILE A 576 0.92 41.38 18.21
CA ILE A 576 1.83 41.75 17.12
C ILE A 576 1.57 40.83 15.93
N VAL A 577 1.23 41.38 14.78
CA VAL A 577 0.99 40.63 13.55
C VAL A 577 2.12 40.90 12.57
N ILE A 578 2.77 39.84 12.09
CA ILE A 578 3.88 39.88 11.14
C ILE A 578 3.49 39.07 9.92
N GLU A 579 3.46 39.71 8.76
CA GLU A 579 3.32 39.03 7.46
C GLU A 579 4.70 38.70 6.91
N VAL A 580 4.90 37.48 6.42
CA VAL A 580 6.14 36.98 5.82
C VAL A 580 5.83 36.42 4.43
N PRO A 581 5.90 37.25 3.38
CA PRO A 581 5.42 36.87 2.04
C PRO A 581 6.40 36.02 1.24
N ARG A 582 7.68 36.00 1.60
CA ARG A 582 8.74 35.26 0.90
C ARG A 582 9.68 34.57 1.89
N PRO A 583 9.19 33.62 2.70
CA PRO A 583 10.06 32.90 3.61
C PRO A 583 11.10 32.06 2.85
N ASP A 584 11.96 31.35 3.57
CA ASP A 584 12.92 30.41 2.96
C ASP A 584 12.21 29.42 2.02
N GLU A 585 12.94 28.88 1.03
CA GLU A 585 12.40 28.12 -0.11
C GLU A 585 11.54 26.89 0.29
N ASP A 586 11.66 26.41 1.53
CA ASP A 586 10.93 25.26 2.05
C ASP A 586 9.64 25.62 2.80
N LEU A 587 9.26 26.90 2.88
CA LEU A 587 8.09 27.38 3.61
C LEU A 587 7.10 28.11 2.70
N ASN A 588 5.81 27.90 2.95
CA ASN A 588 4.74 28.67 2.33
C ASN A 588 4.65 30.08 2.96
N PRO A 589 4.30 31.13 2.20
CA PRO A 589 4.02 32.46 2.74
C PRO A 589 3.02 32.40 3.90
N TYR A 590 3.29 33.13 4.98
CA TYR A 590 2.51 33.04 6.21
C TYR A 590 2.34 34.38 6.94
N VAL A 591 1.38 34.41 7.84
CA VAL A 591 1.18 35.46 8.84
C VAL A 591 1.41 34.85 10.22
N SER A 592 2.33 35.42 10.98
CA SER A 592 2.55 35.08 12.38
C SER A 592 1.90 36.13 13.28
N THR A 593 1.05 35.69 14.21
CA THR A 593 0.48 36.56 15.24
C THR A 593 0.98 36.15 16.61
N TYR A 594 1.54 37.11 17.34
CA TYR A 594 2.02 36.95 18.69
C TYR A 594 1.04 37.63 19.65
N TYR A 595 0.57 36.87 20.63
CA TYR A 595 -0.25 37.34 21.74
C TYR A 595 0.55 37.18 23.02
N VAL A 596 1.01 38.30 23.58
CA VAL A 596 1.93 38.29 24.72
C VAL A 596 1.27 38.89 25.95
N THR A 597 1.34 38.17 27.05
CA THR A 597 0.80 38.64 28.34
C THR A 597 1.72 38.26 29.49
N GLU A 598 1.58 38.95 30.62
CA GLU A 598 2.41 38.74 31.79
C GLU A 598 1.55 38.65 33.05
N LYS A 599 1.92 37.75 33.95
CA LYS A 599 1.32 37.64 35.29
C LYS A 599 2.33 37.06 36.27
N ASN A 600 2.49 37.71 37.42
CA ASN A 600 3.38 37.28 38.51
C ASN A 600 4.84 37.05 38.05
N GLY A 601 5.35 37.91 37.14
CA GLY A 601 6.71 37.83 36.61
C GLY A 601 6.93 36.76 35.53
N LYS A 602 5.89 35.98 35.16
CA LYS A 602 5.93 35.04 34.05
C LYS A 602 5.32 35.65 32.80
N VAL A 603 6.00 35.50 31.67
CA VAL A 603 5.51 35.96 30.37
C VAL A 603 5.04 34.77 29.56
N ALA A 604 3.78 34.83 29.12
CA ALA A 604 3.21 33.87 28.19
C ALA A 604 3.21 34.48 26.78
N VAL A 605 3.88 33.82 25.85
CA VAL A 605 3.88 34.14 24.42
C VAL A 605 3.06 33.07 23.72
N MET A 606 1.88 33.43 23.23
CA MET A 606 1.12 32.58 22.33
C MET A 606 1.39 33.02 20.89
N MET A 607 2.00 32.14 20.10
CA MET A 607 2.29 32.39 18.70
C MET A 607 1.37 31.52 17.85
N THR A 608 0.75 32.12 16.84
CA THR A 608 0.11 31.38 15.76
C THR A 608 0.81 31.71 14.46
N THR A 609 0.95 30.71 13.59
CA THR A 609 1.26 30.90 12.19
C THR A 609 0.07 30.41 11.37
N ILE A 610 -0.39 31.25 10.45
CA ILE A 610 -1.44 30.92 9.48
C ILE A 610 -0.84 31.13 8.09
N TYR A 611 -0.95 30.15 7.18
CA TYR A 611 -0.53 30.37 5.80
C TYR A 611 -1.35 31.51 5.19
N MET A 612 -0.73 32.35 4.35
CA MET A 612 -1.45 33.47 3.72
C MET A 612 -2.65 32.98 2.89
N ALA A 613 -2.54 31.77 2.33
CA ALA A 613 -3.63 31.09 1.65
C ALA A 613 -4.84 30.82 2.52
N ASN A 614 -4.66 30.71 3.84
CA ASN A 614 -5.71 30.41 4.81
C ASN A 614 -6.00 31.56 5.77
N ASP A 615 -5.40 32.74 5.57
CA ASP A 615 -5.57 33.91 6.42
C ASP A 615 -6.92 34.62 6.15
N THR A 616 -8.00 33.91 6.45
CA THR A 616 -9.39 34.38 6.32
C THR A 616 -9.90 34.97 7.64
N PRO A 617 -10.88 35.88 7.62
CA PRO A 617 -11.50 36.37 8.85
C PRO A 617 -12.01 35.25 9.76
N ALA A 618 -12.61 34.20 9.18
CA ALA A 618 -13.14 33.06 9.92
C ALA A 618 -12.03 32.26 10.63
N ASN A 619 -10.90 31.99 9.96
CA ASN A 619 -9.79 31.25 10.56
C ASN A 619 -9.09 32.07 11.65
N ARG A 620 -8.92 33.39 11.45
CA ARG A 620 -8.42 34.29 12.49
C ARG A 620 -9.32 34.31 13.72
N GLU A 621 -10.63 34.36 13.53
CA GLU A 621 -11.59 34.36 14.65
C GLU A 621 -11.50 33.08 15.49
N LYS A 622 -11.35 31.91 14.85
CA LYS A 622 -11.13 30.63 15.55
C LYS A 622 -9.92 30.69 16.48
N ILE A 623 -8.79 31.25 16.03
CA ILE A 623 -7.59 31.43 16.86
C ILE A 623 -7.79 32.47 17.96
N GLU A 624 -8.39 33.61 17.62
CA GLU A 624 -8.63 34.66 18.61
C GLU A 624 -9.52 34.18 19.76
N ASN A 625 -10.48 33.29 19.50
CA ASN A 625 -11.31 32.68 20.53
C ASN A 625 -10.50 31.75 21.45
N VAL A 626 -9.53 31.01 20.92
CA VAL A 626 -8.58 30.23 21.73
C VAL A 626 -7.77 31.14 22.65
N VAL A 627 -7.19 32.22 22.12
CA VAL A 627 -6.41 33.17 22.92
C VAL A 627 -7.27 33.85 24.00
N LYS A 628 -8.51 34.23 23.68
CA LYS A 628 -9.44 34.84 24.65
C LYS A 628 -9.84 33.87 25.78
N SER A 629 -9.69 32.57 25.59
CA SER A 629 -9.95 31.56 26.63
C SER A 629 -8.79 31.42 27.65
N PHE A 630 -7.63 32.00 27.37
CA PHE A 630 -6.46 31.92 28.24
C PHE A 630 -6.69 32.67 29.56
N THR A 631 -6.55 31.98 30.70
CA THR A 631 -6.89 32.51 32.04
C THR A 631 -5.78 32.46 33.07
#